data_AF-A0A7S2KY48-F1
#
_entry.id   AF-A0A7S2KY48-F1
#
_cell.length_a   1.000
_cell.length_b   1.000
_cell.length_c   1.000
_cell.angle_alpha   90.00
_cell.angle_beta   90.00
_cell.angle_gamma   90.00
#
_symmetry.space_group_name_H-M   'P 1'
#
loop_
_entity.id
_entity.type
_entity.pdbx_description
1 polymer ?
#
loop_
_entity_poly.entity_id
_entity_poly.type
_entity_poly.pdbx_seq_one_letter_code
_entity_poly.pdbx_strand_id
1 'polypeptide(L)'
;MNPQYGTPTNTPTPSQLQHLKLALPGALARSQASKGKKNNAARAGALTPLQFRHLVRSKHFTKPTNGQCPGYLQCNLVVLDKHDTAAFDFMLFCQRNRQACPLIEVVEGPIVDNDFVAEGADLRTDIPKYCIYRDGKLETEVEDATDYWPEESVAFLIGCSFTYDEALVSGGIPLRSAEEGKNVPMYRTNIACREAGSLRGNMVVSMKPIKARDVAKEVEITAKFPHAHGTPVCVGCPQAIGIHELDNPDWGDSIELRDDEVPVFHACGVTPQSILLESKVKFAITHAAGHMFVTDRLSEETV
;
A
#
# COMPACT_ATOMS: atom_id res chain seq x y z
N MET A 1 0.13 15.06 51.11
CA MET A 1 -1.17 15.46 50.55
C MET A 1 -0.92 15.91 49.12
N ASN A 2 -1.40 15.14 48.14
CA ASN A 2 -1.12 15.31 46.71
C ASN A 2 -2.47 15.56 46.02
N PRO A 3 -2.66 16.60 45.18
CA PRO A 3 -3.88 16.74 44.39
C PRO A 3 -3.76 15.98 43.06
N GLN A 4 -4.78 15.18 42.77
CA GLN A 4 -4.98 14.45 41.51
C GLN A 4 -5.42 15.41 40.40
N TYR A 5 -4.80 15.32 39.23
CA TYR A 5 -5.36 15.83 37.97
C TYR A 5 -5.85 14.63 37.14
N GLY A 6 -7.17 14.54 36.95
CA GLY A 6 -7.79 13.58 36.05
C GLY A 6 -7.87 14.14 34.63
N THR A 7 -7.42 13.36 33.66
CA THR A 7 -7.60 13.58 32.22
C THR A 7 -8.97 13.05 31.75
N PRO A 8 -9.74 13.77 30.92
CA PRO A 8 -10.99 13.25 30.38
C PRO A 8 -10.73 12.31 29.19
N THR A 9 -11.15 11.05 29.32
CA THR A 9 -11.20 10.06 28.24
C THR A 9 -12.47 10.29 27.40
N ASN A 10 -12.33 10.82 26.19
CA ASN A 10 -13.41 10.89 25.21
C ASN A 10 -13.49 9.56 24.43
N THR A 11 -14.04 8.53 25.05
CA THR A 11 -14.52 7.33 24.35
C THR A 11 -15.96 7.57 23.87
N PRO A 12 -16.26 7.57 22.57
CA PRO A 12 -17.62 7.71 22.08
C PRO A 12 -18.48 6.51 22.49
N THR A 13 -19.72 6.79 22.90
CA THR A 13 -20.66 5.77 23.42
C THR A 13 -21.26 4.91 22.30
N PRO A 14 -21.64 3.64 22.57
CA PRO A 14 -22.20 2.70 21.57
C PRO A 14 -23.40 3.20 20.76
N SER A 15 -24.15 4.19 21.25
CA SER A 15 -25.29 4.79 20.53
C SER A 15 -24.88 5.71 19.36
N GLN A 16 -23.63 6.18 19.31
CA GLN A 16 -23.12 7.01 18.21
C GLN A 16 -22.71 6.18 16.98
N LEU A 17 -22.55 4.86 17.13
CA LEU A 17 -22.15 3.94 16.05
C LEU A 17 -23.33 3.36 15.26
N GLN A 18 -24.57 3.52 15.73
CA GLN A 18 -25.76 2.90 15.11
C GLN A 18 -26.40 3.67 13.94
N HIS A 19 -25.92 4.88 13.61
CA HIS A 19 -26.49 5.69 12.53
C HIS A 19 -25.66 5.77 11.24
N LEU A 20 -24.50 5.10 11.14
CA LEU A 20 -23.76 4.96 9.88
C LEU A 20 -24.22 3.72 9.08
N LYS A 21 -25.47 3.72 8.64
CA LYS A 21 -25.90 2.96 7.45
C LYS A 21 -26.17 3.98 6.36
N LEU A 22 -25.18 4.33 5.54
CA LEU A 22 -25.45 5.04 4.28
C LEU A 22 -24.33 4.88 3.24
N ALA A 23 -24.80 4.42 2.07
CA ALA A 23 -24.39 4.73 0.70
C ALA A 23 -22.93 4.47 0.27
N LEU A 24 -22.77 3.41 -0.54
CA LEU A 24 -21.81 3.39 -1.65
C LEU A 24 -22.11 4.56 -2.60
N PRO A 25 -21.17 5.46 -2.92
CA PRO A 25 -21.36 6.40 -4.02
C PRO A 25 -20.98 5.73 -5.33
N GLY A 26 -22.00 5.34 -6.10
CA GLY A 26 -21.91 5.31 -7.55
C GLY A 26 -22.03 6.72 -8.12
N ALA A 27 -21.43 6.93 -9.29
CA ALA A 27 -21.51 8.10 -10.16
C ALA A 27 -20.77 9.39 -9.70
N LEU A 28 -19.69 9.68 -10.43
CA LEU A 28 -19.00 10.96 -10.51
C LEU A 28 -19.97 12.09 -10.89
N ALA A 29 -20.12 13.08 -10.01
CA ALA A 29 -20.72 14.37 -10.35
C ALA A 29 -19.65 15.48 -10.24
N ARG A 30 -19.50 16.24 -11.34
CA ARG A 30 -18.59 17.40 -11.46
C ARG A 30 -19.00 18.52 -10.51
N SER A 31 -18.03 19.18 -9.87
CA SER A 31 -18.14 20.61 -9.57
C SER A 31 -16.78 21.30 -9.61
N GLN A 32 -16.78 22.54 -10.12
CA GLN A 32 -15.59 23.38 -10.32
C GLN A 32 -15.31 24.25 -9.08
N ALA A 33 -14.03 24.24 -8.70
CA ALA A 33 -13.18 25.26 -8.07
C ALA A 33 -13.73 26.36 -7.13
N SER A 34 -13.05 26.55 -5.99
CA SER A 34 -12.38 27.83 -5.66
C SER A 34 -11.19 27.62 -4.70
N LYS A 35 -10.15 28.45 -4.85
CA LYS A 35 -8.84 28.36 -4.18
C LYS A 35 -8.85 29.02 -2.79
N GLY A 36 -8.11 28.40 -1.86
CA GLY A 36 -7.37 29.10 -0.81
C GLY A 36 -7.97 29.09 0.59
N LYS A 37 -7.63 28.06 1.39
CA LYS A 37 -7.33 28.10 2.84
C LYS A 37 -7.14 26.66 3.34
N LYS A 38 -5.97 26.37 3.92
CA LYS A 38 -5.59 25.18 4.72
C LYS A 38 -6.50 23.95 4.52
N ASN A 39 -6.10 23.05 3.61
CA ASN A 39 -6.84 21.85 3.23
C ASN A 39 -6.91 20.84 4.38
N ASN A 40 -7.80 21.07 5.34
CA ASN A 40 -8.37 20.03 6.19
C ASN A 40 -9.69 19.54 5.56
N ALA A 41 -9.66 19.25 4.26
CA ALA A 41 -10.85 18.85 3.52
C ALA A 41 -11.00 17.33 3.57
N ALA A 42 -11.38 16.81 4.75
CA ALA A 42 -12.19 15.61 4.78
C ALA A 42 -13.42 15.91 3.89
N ARG A 43 -13.54 15.23 2.74
CA ARG A 43 -14.77 15.28 1.93
C ARG A 43 -15.92 14.94 2.87
N ALA A 44 -16.93 15.81 2.98
CA ALA A 44 -18.04 15.63 3.91
C ALA A 44 -18.65 14.22 3.75
N GLY A 45 -18.51 13.36 4.76
CA GLY A 45 -18.98 11.96 4.77
C GLY A 45 -17.90 10.88 4.62
N ALA A 46 -16.65 11.22 4.34
CA ALA A 46 -15.54 10.26 4.31
C ALA A 46 -14.97 9.99 5.72
N LEU A 47 -14.65 8.72 6.01
CA LEU A 47 -13.97 8.32 7.26
C LEU A 47 -12.58 8.95 7.34
N THR A 48 -12.21 9.47 8.52
CA THR A 48 -10.80 9.78 8.78
C THR A 48 -9.98 8.48 8.89
N PRO A 49 -8.67 8.50 8.63
CA PRO A 49 -7.82 7.31 8.80
C PRO A 49 -7.92 6.69 10.18
N LEU A 50 -7.93 7.49 11.25
CA LEU A 50 -8.14 7.00 12.61
C LEU A 50 -9.47 6.27 12.78
N GLN A 51 -10.58 6.83 12.28
CA GLN A 51 -11.89 6.19 12.32
C GLN A 51 -11.89 4.87 11.53
N PHE A 52 -11.23 4.86 10.37
CA PHE A 52 -11.08 3.67 9.56
C PHE A 52 -10.31 2.57 10.29
N ARG A 53 -9.13 2.88 10.85
CA ARG A 53 -8.34 1.93 11.67
C ARG A 53 -9.15 1.37 12.84
N HIS A 54 -9.99 2.18 13.49
CA HIS A 54 -10.90 1.68 14.53
C HIS A 54 -11.96 0.69 14.01
N LEU A 55 -12.52 0.92 12.82
CA LEU A 55 -13.45 -0.03 12.20
C LEU A 55 -12.76 -1.35 11.85
N VAL A 56 -11.52 -1.28 11.37
CA VAL A 56 -10.70 -2.45 11.07
C VAL A 56 -10.38 -3.23 12.35
N ARG A 57 -9.85 -2.56 13.37
CA ARG A 57 -9.53 -3.13 14.69
C ARG A 57 -10.73 -3.82 15.35
N SER A 58 -11.92 -3.25 15.18
CA SER A 58 -13.17 -3.82 15.70
C SER A 58 -13.84 -4.83 14.77
N LYS A 59 -13.18 -5.21 13.67
CA LYS A 59 -13.63 -6.17 12.64
C LYS A 59 -14.94 -5.77 11.95
N HIS A 60 -15.31 -4.50 11.98
CA HIS A 60 -16.42 -3.95 11.19
C HIS A 60 -16.04 -3.71 9.73
N PHE A 61 -14.74 -3.72 9.40
CA PHE A 61 -14.23 -3.65 8.03
C PHE A 61 -13.11 -4.68 7.82
N THR A 62 -13.37 -5.68 6.98
CA THR A 62 -12.42 -6.76 6.63
C THR A 62 -12.20 -6.92 5.11
N LYS A 63 -12.66 -5.93 4.33
CA LYS A 63 -12.62 -5.93 2.86
C LYS A 63 -11.34 -5.25 2.34
N PRO A 64 -11.04 -5.30 1.02
CA PRO A 64 -9.96 -4.52 0.44
C PRO A 64 -10.06 -3.02 0.73
N THR A 65 -8.92 -2.35 0.94
CA THR A 65 -8.81 -0.94 1.33
C THR A 65 -8.85 0.04 0.15
N ASN A 66 -9.02 -0.46 -1.08
CA ASN A 66 -9.21 0.35 -2.28
C ASN A 66 -10.32 1.39 -2.08
N GLY A 67 -10.01 2.66 -2.35
CA GLY A 67 -10.96 3.77 -2.23
C GLY A 67 -11.32 4.18 -0.80
N GLN A 68 -10.76 3.54 0.23
CA GLN A 68 -10.90 3.98 1.62
C GLN A 68 -9.95 5.13 1.91
N CYS A 69 -10.41 6.11 2.69
CA CYS A 69 -9.66 7.31 3.07
C CYS A 69 -8.94 7.97 1.87
N PRO A 70 -9.69 8.44 0.85
CA PRO A 70 -9.10 9.05 -0.36
C PRO A 70 -8.20 10.23 0.01
N GLY A 71 -7.09 10.39 -0.71
CA GLY A 71 -6.05 11.38 -0.44
C GLY A 71 -5.04 11.01 0.65
N TYR A 72 -5.22 9.90 1.38
CA TYR A 72 -4.26 9.43 2.39
C TYR A 72 -3.36 8.30 1.87
N LEU A 73 -2.11 8.31 2.31
CA LEU A 73 -1.11 7.31 1.95
C LEU A 73 -1.49 5.96 2.57
N GLN A 74 -1.53 4.93 1.72
CA GLN A 74 -1.66 3.54 2.14
C GLN A 74 -0.32 2.82 2.01
N CYS A 75 0.04 2.03 3.02
CA CYS A 75 1.30 1.32 3.09
C CYS A 75 1.09 -0.20 3.10
N ASN A 76 1.95 -0.89 2.36
CA ASN A 76 2.20 -2.31 2.50
C ASN A 76 2.92 -2.56 3.84
N LEU A 77 2.64 -3.68 4.49
CA LEU A 77 3.32 -4.13 5.71
C LEU A 77 4.21 -5.36 5.44
N VAL A 78 5.41 -5.35 6.03
CA VAL A 78 6.28 -6.51 6.29
C VAL A 78 6.74 -6.46 7.75
N VAL A 79 6.68 -7.56 8.48
CA VAL A 79 7.17 -7.68 9.86
C VAL A 79 8.12 -8.86 9.94
N LEU A 80 9.26 -8.62 10.58
CA LEU A 80 10.31 -9.62 10.80
C LEU A 80 10.71 -9.63 12.27
N ASP A 81 11.23 -10.76 12.74
CA ASP A 81 11.88 -10.84 14.05
C ASP A 81 13.17 -9.99 14.02
N LYS A 82 13.32 -9.11 15.03
CA LYS A 82 14.47 -8.20 15.14
C LYS A 82 15.81 -8.93 15.27
N HIS A 83 15.80 -10.13 15.83
CA HIS A 83 16.99 -10.95 16.02
C HIS A 83 17.33 -11.82 14.81
N ASP A 84 16.41 -11.96 13.85
CA ASP A 84 16.74 -12.60 12.58
C ASP A 84 17.53 -11.63 11.69
N THR A 85 18.62 -12.12 11.11
CA THR A 85 19.41 -11.41 10.09
C THR A 85 18.56 -10.86 8.95
N ALA A 86 17.43 -11.50 8.64
CA ALA A 86 16.48 -11.04 7.63
C ALA A 86 15.97 -9.61 7.87
N ALA A 87 15.82 -9.16 9.12
CA ALA A 87 15.34 -7.80 9.41
C ALA A 87 16.33 -6.74 8.93
N PHE A 88 17.61 -6.90 9.25
CA PHE A 88 18.66 -6.00 8.78
C PHE A 88 18.87 -6.11 7.26
N ASP A 89 18.89 -7.34 6.73
CA ASP A 89 18.99 -7.58 5.30
C ASP A 89 17.86 -6.87 4.53
N PHE A 90 16.63 -6.93 5.06
CA PHE A 90 15.46 -6.30 4.45
C PHE A 90 15.54 -4.78 4.45
N MET A 91 15.95 -4.16 5.57
CA MET A 91 16.20 -2.72 5.62
C MET A 91 17.23 -2.28 4.58
N LEU A 92 18.36 -3.00 4.49
CA LEU A 92 19.41 -2.74 3.50
C LEU A 92 18.93 -2.99 2.07
N PHE A 93 18.10 -4.01 1.86
CA PHE A 93 17.48 -4.31 0.57
C PHE A 93 16.59 -3.17 0.10
N CYS A 94 15.72 -2.66 0.98
CA CYS A 94 14.87 -1.50 0.69
C CYS A 94 15.70 -0.27 0.32
N GLN A 95 16.77 0.01 1.09
CA GLN A 95 17.66 1.12 0.80
C GLN A 95 18.39 0.99 -0.54
N ARG A 96 18.76 -0.23 -0.95
CA ARG A 96 19.42 -0.49 -2.24
C ARG A 96 18.44 -0.46 -3.43
N ASN A 97 17.14 -0.69 -3.18
CA ASN A 97 16.10 -0.88 -4.18
C ASN A 97 14.91 0.07 -3.96
N ARG A 98 15.18 1.36 -3.70
CA ARG A 98 14.16 2.35 -3.28
C ARG A 98 12.92 2.43 -4.16
N GLN A 99 13.06 2.24 -5.47
CA GLN A 99 11.92 2.28 -6.39
C GLN A 99 10.98 1.08 -6.19
N ALA A 100 11.52 -0.12 -6.01
CA ALA A 100 10.73 -1.33 -5.78
C ALA A 100 10.22 -1.45 -4.35
N CYS A 101 11.01 -0.95 -3.39
CA CYS A 101 10.73 -1.01 -1.97
C CYS A 101 10.84 0.41 -1.35
N PRO A 102 9.92 1.32 -1.67
CA PRO A 102 9.94 2.67 -1.11
C PRO A 102 9.58 2.60 0.37
N LEU A 103 10.60 2.54 1.23
CA LEU A 103 10.43 2.47 2.68
C LEU A 103 9.91 3.81 3.20
N ILE A 104 8.74 3.77 3.84
CA ILE A 104 8.07 4.93 4.44
C ILE A 104 8.46 5.06 5.90
N GLU A 105 8.39 3.96 6.65
CA GLU A 105 8.69 3.95 8.07
C GLU A 105 9.17 2.57 8.54
N VAL A 106 9.99 2.58 9.58
CA VAL A 106 10.43 1.40 10.34
C VAL A 106 9.95 1.56 11.77
N VAL A 107 9.11 0.62 12.23
CA VAL A 107 8.55 0.60 13.58
C VAL A 107 9.19 -0.54 14.36
N GLU A 108 9.79 -0.22 15.51
CA GLU A 108 10.24 -1.22 16.48
C GLU A 108 9.05 -1.65 17.36
N GLY A 109 8.65 -2.91 17.26
CA GLY A 109 7.43 -3.42 17.89
C GLY A 109 6.15 -3.19 17.08
N PRO A 110 4.97 -3.46 17.67
CA PRO A 110 3.69 -3.38 16.96
C PRO A 110 3.01 -2.00 17.00
N ILE A 111 3.39 -1.13 17.94
CA ILE A 111 2.74 0.17 18.13
C ILE A 111 3.57 1.25 17.45
N VAL A 112 2.91 2.05 16.61
CA VAL A 112 3.52 3.24 16.01
C VAL A 112 3.71 4.30 17.09
N ASP A 113 4.94 4.76 17.28
CA ASP A 113 5.36 5.70 18.33
C ASP A 113 5.56 7.13 17.84
N ASN A 114 5.28 7.41 16.56
CA ASN A 114 5.48 8.71 15.94
C ASN A 114 4.22 9.23 15.22
N ASP A 115 4.14 10.55 15.08
CA ASP A 115 3.07 11.24 14.35
C ASP A 115 3.28 11.22 12.83
N PHE A 116 4.44 10.74 12.36
CA PHE A 116 4.78 10.72 10.95
C PHE A 116 3.92 9.76 10.14
N VAL A 117 3.58 8.57 10.65
CA VAL A 117 2.65 7.66 9.93
C VAL A 117 1.28 7.55 10.58
N ALA A 118 1.19 7.35 11.90
CA ALA A 118 -0.08 7.25 12.63
C ALA A 118 0.16 6.96 14.12
N GLU A 119 0.36 8.00 14.94
CA GLU A 119 0.69 7.85 16.36
C GLU A 119 -0.35 6.98 17.10
N GLY A 120 0.12 5.95 17.81
CA GLY A 120 -0.73 5.04 18.59
C GLY A 120 -1.51 4.02 17.76
N ALA A 121 -1.27 3.92 16.45
CA ALA A 121 -1.78 2.81 15.65
C ALA A 121 -1.14 1.48 16.09
N ASP A 122 -1.94 0.42 16.07
CA ASP A 122 -1.49 -0.94 16.39
C ASP A 122 -1.47 -1.78 15.12
N LEU A 123 -0.27 -2.02 14.59
CA LEU A 123 -0.06 -2.71 13.32
C LEU A 123 -0.48 -4.19 13.36
N ARG A 124 -0.81 -4.74 14.53
CA ARG A 124 -1.35 -6.10 14.67
C ARG A 124 -2.83 -6.18 14.32
N THR A 125 -3.57 -5.08 14.43
CA THR A 125 -5.04 -5.07 14.34
C THR A 125 -5.60 -3.98 13.43
N ASP A 126 -4.81 -2.99 13.01
CA ASP A 126 -5.27 -1.87 12.20
C ASP A 126 -5.20 -2.10 10.68
N ILE A 127 -4.81 -3.30 10.26
CA ILE A 127 -4.86 -3.77 8.88
C ILE A 127 -5.94 -4.85 8.75
N PRO A 128 -6.80 -4.83 7.72
CA PRO A 128 -7.95 -5.74 7.63
C PRO A 128 -7.60 -7.23 7.55
N LYS A 129 -6.44 -7.57 6.98
CA LYS A 129 -6.05 -8.96 6.75
C LYS A 129 -4.52 -9.09 6.59
N TYR A 130 -3.97 -10.15 7.17
CA TYR A 130 -2.55 -10.47 7.19
C TYR A 130 -2.29 -11.85 6.61
N CYS A 131 -1.07 -12.05 6.12
CA CYS A 131 -0.53 -13.33 5.70
C CYS A 131 0.65 -13.68 6.62
N ILE A 132 0.61 -14.89 7.19
CA ILE A 132 1.68 -15.42 8.03
C ILE A 132 2.51 -16.41 7.20
N TYR A 133 3.82 -16.20 7.17
CA TYR A 133 4.74 -17.03 6.40
C TYR A 133 5.74 -17.75 7.31
N ARG A 134 6.06 -19.00 6.95
CA ARG A 134 7.19 -19.75 7.50
C ARG A 134 8.02 -20.38 6.39
N ASP A 135 9.34 -20.23 6.49
CA ASP A 135 10.31 -20.72 5.51
C ASP A 135 9.92 -20.37 4.04
N GLY A 136 9.42 -19.15 3.84
CA GLY A 136 8.94 -18.64 2.55
C GLY A 136 7.62 -19.21 2.04
N LYS A 137 6.84 -19.92 2.87
CA LYS A 137 5.53 -20.49 2.51
C LYS A 137 4.42 -19.88 3.34
N LEU A 138 3.28 -19.63 2.71
CA LEU A 138 2.08 -19.17 3.40
C LEU A 138 1.61 -20.27 4.36
N GLU A 139 1.56 -19.94 5.66
CA GLU A 139 1.03 -20.81 6.70
C GLU A 139 -0.47 -20.58 6.87
N THR A 140 -0.87 -19.32 7.05
CA THR A 140 -2.27 -18.95 7.27
C THR A 140 -2.53 -17.48 6.95
N GLU A 141 -3.80 -17.13 6.82
CA GLU A 141 -4.27 -15.75 6.76
C GLU A 141 -5.14 -15.44 7.98
N VAL A 142 -4.99 -14.24 8.53
CA VAL A 142 -5.70 -13.82 9.76
C VAL A 142 -6.19 -12.38 9.64
N GLU A 143 -7.25 -12.02 10.35
CA GLU A 143 -7.74 -10.63 10.47
C GLU A 143 -7.13 -9.92 11.69
N ASP A 144 -6.34 -10.63 12.48
CA ASP A 144 -5.66 -10.14 13.69
C ASP A 144 -4.33 -10.89 13.81
N ALA A 145 -3.22 -10.16 13.76
CA ALA A 145 -1.87 -10.73 13.80
C ALA A 145 -1.28 -10.83 15.21
N THR A 146 -2.04 -10.47 16.26
CA THR A 146 -1.52 -10.37 17.64
C THR A 146 -0.86 -11.65 18.13
N ASP A 147 -1.49 -12.81 17.89
CA ASP A 147 -0.97 -14.11 18.34
C ASP A 147 0.28 -14.58 17.58
N TYR A 148 0.58 -13.97 16.43
CA TYR A 148 1.71 -14.32 15.57
C TYR A 148 2.83 -13.29 15.66
N TRP A 149 2.58 -12.13 16.26
CA TRP A 149 3.52 -11.02 16.27
C TRP A 149 4.73 -11.33 17.17
N PRO A 150 5.98 -11.28 16.65
CA PRO A 150 7.17 -11.52 17.46
C PRO A 150 7.28 -10.49 18.60
N GLU A 151 7.72 -10.92 19.79
CA GLU A 151 7.90 -10.02 20.94
C GLU A 151 8.89 -8.90 20.61
N GLU A 152 10.03 -9.26 20.03
CA GLU A 152 11.02 -8.34 19.47
C GLU A 152 10.89 -8.32 17.95
N SER A 153 10.07 -7.41 17.42
CA SER A 153 9.79 -7.30 15.99
C SER A 153 10.28 -5.99 15.39
N VAL A 154 10.54 -5.99 14.09
CA VAL A 154 10.65 -4.78 13.28
C VAL A 154 9.60 -4.84 12.17
N ALA A 155 8.75 -3.82 12.10
CA ALA A 155 7.76 -3.64 11.05
C ALA A 155 8.22 -2.57 10.05
N PHE A 156 8.06 -2.87 8.76
CA PHE A 156 8.42 -2.02 7.64
C PHE A 156 7.14 -1.62 6.90
N LEU A 157 6.86 -0.32 6.90
CA LEU A 157 5.81 0.27 6.08
C LEU A 157 6.41 0.70 4.75
N ILE A 158 5.87 0.14 3.67
CA ILE A 158 6.39 0.35 2.31
C ILE A 158 5.29 1.01 1.48
N GLY A 159 5.65 2.04 0.73
CA GLY A 159 4.70 2.77 -0.10
C GLY A 159 4.02 1.89 -1.13
N CYS A 160 2.82 2.28 -1.52
CA CYS A 160 1.97 1.52 -2.43
C CYS A 160 1.63 2.34 -3.68
N SER A 161 1.55 1.68 -4.83
CA SER A 161 1.14 2.31 -6.09
C SER A 161 -0.27 2.90 -6.07
N PHE A 162 -1.16 2.46 -5.16
CA PHE A 162 -2.50 3.03 -5.05
C PHE A 162 -2.49 4.53 -4.72
N THR A 163 -1.38 5.03 -4.16
CA THR A 163 -1.18 6.43 -3.81
C THR A 163 -1.22 7.36 -5.03
N TYR A 164 -0.73 6.94 -6.21
CA TYR A 164 -0.76 7.79 -7.41
C TYR A 164 -1.95 7.49 -8.35
N ASP A 165 -2.71 6.42 -8.11
CA ASP A 165 -3.87 6.05 -8.93
C ASP A 165 -4.92 7.18 -8.95
N GLU A 166 -5.18 7.83 -7.80
CA GLU A 166 -6.07 9.00 -7.73
C GLU A 166 -5.51 10.20 -8.51
N ALA A 167 -4.18 10.38 -8.51
CA ALA A 167 -3.53 11.47 -9.24
C ALA A 167 -3.61 11.26 -10.76
N LEU A 168 -3.48 10.01 -11.24
CA LEU A 168 -3.67 9.66 -12.65
C LEU A 168 -5.11 9.93 -13.09
N VAL A 169 -6.09 9.45 -12.32
CA VAL A 169 -7.52 9.66 -12.61
C VAL A 169 -7.89 11.15 -12.60
N SER A 170 -7.41 11.90 -11.61
CA SER A 170 -7.60 13.36 -11.53
C SER A 170 -6.90 14.10 -12.67
N GLY A 171 -5.78 13.54 -13.15
CA GLY A 171 -5.11 13.94 -14.38
C GLY A 171 -5.83 13.53 -15.66
N GLY A 172 -6.99 12.88 -15.59
CA GLY A 172 -7.74 12.44 -16.77
C GLY A 172 -7.19 11.19 -17.45
N ILE A 173 -6.35 10.42 -16.75
CA ILE A 173 -5.83 9.12 -17.20
C ILE A 173 -6.62 8.03 -16.46
N PRO A 174 -7.56 7.34 -17.13
CA PRO A 174 -8.36 6.30 -16.50
C PRO A 174 -7.51 5.06 -16.19
N LEU A 175 -7.98 4.25 -15.24
CA LEU A 175 -7.33 3.00 -14.84
C LEU A 175 -8.17 1.82 -15.32
N ARG A 176 -7.67 1.09 -16.33
CA ARG A 176 -8.36 -0.07 -16.95
C ARG A 176 -8.79 -1.13 -15.93
N SER A 177 -7.93 -1.48 -14.98
CA SER A 177 -8.25 -2.45 -13.93
C SER A 177 -9.47 -2.03 -13.10
N ALA A 178 -9.57 -0.74 -12.76
CA ALA A 178 -10.73 -0.21 -12.05
C ALA A 178 -11.99 -0.17 -12.93
N GLU A 179 -11.87 0.17 -14.21
CA GLU A 179 -12.99 0.15 -15.17
C GLU A 179 -13.57 -1.27 -15.35
N GLU A 180 -12.70 -2.29 -15.31
CA GLU A 180 -13.08 -3.70 -15.44
C GLU A 180 -13.44 -4.37 -14.10
N GLY A 181 -13.25 -3.71 -12.96
CA GLY A 181 -13.46 -4.31 -11.64
C GLY A 181 -12.49 -5.44 -11.32
N LYS A 182 -11.26 -5.35 -11.83
CA LYS A 182 -10.19 -6.36 -11.74
C LYS A 182 -8.99 -5.86 -10.93
N ASN A 183 -8.19 -6.78 -10.43
CA ASN A 183 -6.90 -6.43 -9.84
C ASN A 183 -5.89 -6.05 -10.94
N VAL A 184 -4.97 -5.14 -10.62
CA VAL A 184 -3.92 -4.75 -11.56
C VAL A 184 -3.03 -5.96 -11.89
N PRO A 185 -2.72 -6.22 -13.17
CA PRO A 185 -1.80 -7.29 -13.53
C PRO A 185 -0.38 -6.92 -13.09
N MET A 186 0.31 -7.91 -12.53
CA MET A 186 1.67 -7.78 -12.07
C MET A 186 2.52 -8.93 -12.60
N TYR A 187 3.77 -8.63 -12.95
CA TYR A 187 4.67 -9.55 -13.63
C TYR A 187 6.03 -9.55 -12.96
N ARG A 188 6.63 -10.73 -12.85
CA ARG A 188 8.03 -10.90 -12.52
C ARG A 188 8.85 -10.52 -13.75
N THR A 189 9.80 -9.60 -13.57
CA THR A 189 10.71 -9.18 -14.65
C THR A 189 11.99 -10.02 -14.68
N ASN A 190 12.84 -9.77 -15.68
CA ASN A 190 14.24 -10.19 -15.69
C ASN A 190 15.20 -9.16 -15.07
N ILE A 191 14.68 -8.09 -14.46
CA ILE A 191 15.48 -7.03 -13.84
C ILE A 191 15.83 -7.43 -12.41
N ALA A 192 17.09 -7.77 -12.17
CA ALA A 192 17.57 -8.14 -10.84
C ALA A 192 17.55 -6.94 -9.88
N CYS A 193 17.02 -7.14 -8.67
CA CYS A 193 17.24 -6.21 -7.57
C CYS A 193 18.68 -6.30 -7.07
N ARG A 194 19.17 -5.20 -6.49
CA ARG A 194 20.46 -5.18 -5.80
C ARG A 194 20.34 -5.96 -4.50
N GLU A 195 21.03 -7.09 -4.44
CA GLU A 195 20.97 -8.02 -3.30
C GLU A 195 21.36 -7.36 -1.97
N ALA A 196 20.89 -7.90 -0.86
CA ALA A 196 21.30 -7.52 0.49
C ALA A 196 21.28 -8.76 1.41
N GLY A 197 22.48 -9.20 1.81
CA GLY A 197 22.65 -10.42 2.60
C GLY A 197 22.03 -11.63 1.89
N SER A 198 21.07 -12.27 2.54
CA SER A 198 20.35 -13.43 2.00
C SER A 198 19.32 -13.07 0.92
N LEU A 199 18.88 -11.82 0.87
CA LEU A 199 17.78 -11.36 0.02
C LEU A 199 18.24 -11.05 -1.41
N ARG A 200 17.66 -11.78 -2.36
CA ARG A 200 17.92 -11.64 -3.80
C ARG A 200 16.70 -12.06 -4.62
N GLY A 201 16.63 -11.55 -5.85
CA GLY A 201 15.58 -11.88 -6.81
C GLY A 201 15.30 -10.71 -7.75
N ASN A 202 14.24 -10.83 -8.53
CA ASN A 202 13.90 -9.85 -9.57
C ASN A 202 12.81 -8.90 -9.12
N MET A 203 12.81 -7.70 -9.71
CA MET A 203 11.76 -6.72 -9.52
C MET A 203 10.44 -7.25 -10.08
N VAL A 204 9.37 -7.03 -9.32
CA VAL A 204 7.99 -7.21 -9.80
C VAL A 204 7.45 -5.87 -10.23
N VAL A 205 6.80 -5.83 -11.40
CA VAL A 205 6.17 -4.63 -11.93
C VAL A 205 4.66 -4.82 -12.05
N SER A 206 3.91 -3.74 -11.85
CA SER A 206 2.51 -3.65 -12.24
C SER A 206 2.40 -3.01 -13.62
N MET A 207 1.42 -3.43 -14.43
CA MET A 207 1.20 -2.88 -15.76
C MET A 207 -0.12 -2.11 -15.81
N LYS A 208 -0.08 -0.91 -16.40
CA LYS A 208 -1.26 -0.11 -16.73
C LYS A 208 -1.24 0.20 -18.22
N PRO A 209 -2.33 -0.04 -18.96
CA PRO A 209 -2.45 0.42 -20.34
C PRO A 209 -2.75 1.92 -20.34
N ILE A 210 -1.90 2.69 -21.00
CA ILE A 210 -1.99 4.16 -21.05
C ILE A 210 -2.08 4.58 -22.51
N LYS A 211 -3.03 5.45 -22.85
CA LYS A 211 -3.12 5.99 -24.21
C LYS A 211 -1.79 6.58 -24.65
N ALA A 212 -1.36 6.29 -25.87
CA ALA A 212 -0.03 6.69 -26.36
C ALA A 212 0.25 8.21 -26.18
N ARG A 213 -0.77 9.05 -26.38
CA ARG A 213 -0.70 10.50 -26.20
C ARG A 213 -0.55 10.98 -24.75
N ASP A 214 -0.95 10.15 -23.79
CA ASP A 214 -1.02 10.47 -22.36
C ASP A 214 0.19 9.92 -21.58
N VAL A 215 1.07 9.13 -22.21
CA VAL A 215 2.27 8.54 -21.59
C VAL A 215 3.18 9.60 -20.95
N ALA A 216 3.48 10.70 -21.65
CA ALA A 216 4.33 11.75 -21.09
C ALA A 216 3.70 12.40 -19.83
N LYS A 217 2.38 12.51 -19.81
CA LYS A 217 1.61 13.05 -18.68
C LYS A 217 1.58 12.07 -17.51
N GLU A 218 1.41 10.78 -17.78
CA GLU A 218 1.51 9.72 -16.79
C GLU A 218 2.85 9.81 -16.06
N VAL A 219 3.97 9.85 -16.81
CA VAL A 219 5.33 9.97 -16.26
C VAL A 219 5.48 11.23 -15.39
N GLU A 220 4.97 12.38 -15.85
CA GLU A 220 5.04 13.63 -15.08
C GLU A 220 4.26 13.57 -13.77
N ILE A 221 3.11 12.90 -13.78
CA ILE A 221 2.29 12.69 -12.58
C ILE A 221 3.02 11.74 -11.63
N THR A 222 3.44 10.57 -12.10
CA THR A 222 4.04 9.54 -11.23
C THR A 222 5.43 9.92 -10.71
N ALA A 223 6.17 10.77 -11.43
CA ALA A 223 7.43 11.35 -10.94
C ALA A 223 7.31 12.13 -9.62
N LYS A 224 6.10 12.63 -9.29
CA LYS A 224 5.83 13.38 -8.06
C LYS A 224 5.66 12.47 -6.82
N PHE A 225 5.67 11.15 -7.02
CA PHE A 225 5.43 10.16 -5.96
C PHE A 225 6.58 9.14 -5.83
N PRO A 226 7.83 9.58 -5.56
CA PRO A 226 8.97 8.67 -5.40
C PRO A 226 8.78 7.69 -4.23
N HIS A 227 7.99 8.06 -3.23
CA HIS A 227 7.58 7.22 -2.10
C HIS A 227 6.52 6.18 -2.47
N ALA A 228 5.98 6.19 -3.68
CA ALA A 228 5.02 5.21 -4.18
C ALA A 228 5.48 4.63 -5.52
N HIS A 229 6.75 4.18 -5.58
CA HIS A 229 7.42 3.61 -6.76
C HIS A 229 7.79 4.60 -7.88
N GLY A 230 7.17 5.78 -7.92
CA GLY A 230 7.54 6.86 -8.83
C GLY A 230 7.36 6.51 -10.31
N THR A 231 8.28 7.03 -11.12
CA THR A 231 8.27 6.91 -12.59
C THR A 231 8.22 5.46 -13.08
N PRO A 232 7.74 5.21 -14.31
CA PRO A 232 7.78 3.88 -14.91
C PRO A 232 9.20 3.29 -14.96
N VAL A 233 9.28 1.98 -14.81
CA VAL A 233 10.47 1.16 -15.02
C VAL A 233 10.64 0.85 -16.51
N CYS A 234 9.53 0.64 -17.22
CA CYS A 234 9.51 0.37 -18.65
C CYS A 234 8.22 0.94 -19.29
N VAL A 235 8.33 1.37 -20.54
CA VAL A 235 7.21 1.88 -21.36
C VAL A 235 7.25 1.15 -22.69
N GLY A 236 6.13 0.54 -23.08
CA GLY A 236 6.02 -0.18 -24.34
C GLY A 236 6.56 -1.59 -24.24
N CYS A 237 7.75 -1.86 -24.78
CA CYS A 237 8.26 -3.21 -25.07
C CYS A 237 8.35 -4.12 -23.82
N PRO A 238 7.39 -5.05 -23.57
CA PRO A 238 7.39 -5.88 -22.37
C PRO A 238 8.54 -6.91 -22.39
N GLN A 239 8.98 -7.34 -23.58
CA GLN A 239 10.06 -8.31 -23.74
C GLN A 239 11.40 -7.75 -23.27
N ALA A 240 11.59 -6.41 -23.29
CA ALA A 240 12.79 -5.77 -22.78
C ALA A 240 12.99 -6.02 -21.27
N ILE A 241 11.91 -6.27 -20.55
CA ILE A 241 11.90 -6.60 -19.12
C ILE A 241 11.51 -8.07 -18.85
N GLY A 242 11.59 -8.93 -19.88
CA GLY A 242 11.37 -10.37 -19.75
C GLY A 242 9.91 -10.82 -19.73
N ILE A 243 8.96 -9.95 -20.07
CA ILE A 243 7.53 -10.29 -20.13
C ILE A 243 7.16 -10.68 -21.56
N HIS A 244 6.74 -11.93 -21.74
CA HIS A 244 6.44 -12.50 -23.06
C HIS A 244 4.94 -12.52 -23.38
N GLU A 245 4.08 -12.65 -22.36
CA GLU A 245 2.63 -12.77 -22.49
C GLU A 245 1.95 -11.81 -21.51
N LEU A 246 1.29 -10.76 -22.01
CA LEU A 246 0.55 -9.83 -21.15
C LEU A 246 -0.74 -10.45 -20.59
N ASP A 247 -1.34 -11.39 -21.32
CA ASP A 247 -2.61 -11.99 -20.92
C ASP A 247 -2.48 -13.01 -19.77
N ASN A 248 -1.26 -13.30 -19.33
CA ASN A 248 -0.95 -14.27 -18.29
C ASN A 248 -0.08 -13.63 -17.19
N PRO A 249 -0.64 -12.74 -16.36
CA PRO A 249 0.11 -12.11 -15.27
C PRO A 249 0.47 -13.12 -14.18
N ASP A 250 1.64 -12.95 -13.56
CA ASP A 250 2.08 -13.76 -12.43
C ASP A 250 1.20 -13.52 -11.17
N TRP A 251 0.67 -12.31 -11.03
CA TRP A 251 -0.31 -11.92 -10.01
C TRP A 251 -1.36 -10.95 -10.54
N GLY A 252 -2.55 -10.98 -9.95
CA GLY A 252 -3.68 -10.15 -10.36
C GLY A 252 -4.43 -10.75 -11.55
N ASP A 253 -5.16 -9.91 -12.28
CA ASP A 253 -6.04 -10.34 -13.35
C ASP A 253 -5.57 -9.76 -14.69
N SER A 254 -5.74 -10.53 -15.77
CA SER A 254 -5.51 -10.04 -17.13
C SER A 254 -6.54 -8.96 -17.50
N ILE A 255 -6.10 -7.91 -18.19
CA ILE A 255 -6.90 -6.74 -18.58
C ILE A 255 -6.74 -6.44 -20.07
N GLU A 256 -7.72 -5.78 -20.67
CA GLU A 256 -7.67 -5.39 -22.09
C GLU A 256 -6.59 -4.30 -22.33
N LEU A 257 -5.74 -4.53 -23.33
CA LEU A 257 -4.87 -3.52 -23.93
C LEU A 257 -5.43 -3.14 -25.31
N ARG A 258 -5.83 -1.88 -25.49
CA ARG A 258 -6.43 -1.40 -26.75
C ARG A 258 -5.37 -0.91 -27.74
N ASP A 259 -5.76 -0.82 -29.00
CA ASP A 259 -4.88 -0.41 -30.11
C ASP A 259 -4.25 0.98 -29.92
N ASP A 260 -4.91 1.91 -29.22
CA ASP A 260 -4.39 3.26 -28.93
C ASP A 260 -3.60 3.36 -27.61
N GLU A 261 -3.36 2.24 -26.94
CA GLU A 261 -2.73 2.15 -25.63
C GLU A 261 -1.33 1.52 -25.69
N VAL A 262 -0.49 1.94 -24.75
CA VAL A 262 0.88 1.48 -24.54
C VAL A 262 0.92 0.89 -23.13
N PRO A 263 1.44 -0.34 -22.95
CA PRO A 263 1.62 -0.88 -21.61
C PRO A 263 2.76 -0.14 -20.90
N VAL A 264 2.45 0.41 -19.72
CA VAL A 264 3.40 1.14 -18.87
C VAL A 264 3.59 0.34 -17.58
N PHE A 265 4.85 0.10 -17.22
CA PHE A 265 5.24 -0.77 -16.12
C PHE A 265 5.87 0.03 -14.99
N HIS A 266 5.31 -0.08 -13.79
CA HIS A 266 5.88 0.52 -12.57
C HIS A 266 6.35 -0.56 -11.62
N ALA A 267 7.40 -0.28 -10.85
CA ALA A 267 7.76 -1.16 -9.75
C ALA A 267 6.55 -1.33 -8.80
N CYS A 268 6.45 -2.50 -8.17
CA CYS A 268 5.29 -2.87 -7.37
C CYS A 268 5.70 -3.33 -5.98
N GLY A 269 4.87 -3.00 -4.98
CA GLY A 269 4.99 -3.45 -3.59
C GLY A 269 4.88 -4.96 -3.38
N VAL A 270 4.62 -5.74 -4.43
CA VAL A 270 4.78 -7.21 -4.43
C VAL A 270 6.25 -7.63 -4.46
N THR A 271 7.17 -6.78 -4.96
CA THR A 271 8.62 -7.07 -4.97
C THR A 271 9.15 -7.47 -3.59
N PRO A 272 8.98 -6.68 -2.51
CA PRO A 272 9.47 -7.06 -1.19
C PRO A 272 8.89 -8.40 -0.71
N GLN A 273 7.60 -8.68 -0.98
CA GLN A 273 6.99 -9.96 -0.64
C GLN A 273 7.63 -11.12 -1.41
N SER A 274 7.73 -11.00 -2.74
CA SER A 274 8.33 -12.04 -3.59
C SER A 274 9.76 -12.38 -3.15
N ILE A 275 10.56 -11.35 -2.82
CA ILE A 275 11.95 -11.53 -2.37
C ILE A 275 12.02 -12.27 -1.04
N LEU A 276 11.16 -11.97 -0.07
CA LEU A 276 11.11 -12.67 1.22
C LEU A 276 10.76 -14.16 1.05
N LEU A 277 9.78 -14.45 0.17
CA LEU A 277 9.34 -15.82 -0.09
C LEU A 277 10.41 -16.63 -0.83
N GLU A 278 10.98 -16.07 -1.88
CA GLU A 278 12.04 -16.72 -2.68
C GLU A 278 13.32 -16.95 -1.85
N SER A 279 13.62 -16.03 -0.93
CA SER A 279 14.76 -16.14 -0.01
C SER A 279 14.49 -17.07 1.17
N LYS A 280 13.27 -17.64 1.28
CA LYS A 280 12.86 -18.58 2.34
C LYS A 280 13.13 -18.05 3.74
N VAL A 281 12.76 -16.79 3.99
CA VAL A 281 12.84 -16.21 5.33
C VAL A 281 12.05 -17.08 6.32
N LYS A 282 12.63 -17.35 7.48
CA LYS A 282 12.10 -18.31 8.47
C LYS A 282 10.70 -17.94 8.94
N PHE A 283 10.46 -16.66 9.18
CA PHE A 283 9.18 -16.14 9.61
C PHE A 283 8.98 -14.72 9.09
N ALA A 284 7.80 -14.42 8.57
CA ALA A 284 7.40 -13.07 8.21
C ALA A 284 5.88 -12.90 8.36
N ILE A 285 5.46 -11.70 8.73
CA ILE A 285 4.05 -11.27 8.63
C ILE A 285 3.98 -10.22 7.53
N THR A 286 3.01 -10.33 6.65
CA THR A 286 2.68 -9.23 5.72
C THR A 286 1.21 -8.90 5.81
N HIS A 287 0.84 -7.76 5.24
CA HIS A 287 -0.55 -7.56 4.86
C HIS A 287 -0.95 -8.51 3.72
N ALA A 288 -2.24 -8.85 3.63
CA ALA A 288 -2.79 -9.57 2.48
C ALA A 288 -3.00 -8.60 1.31
N ALA A 289 -2.89 -9.10 0.07
CA ALA A 289 -3.07 -8.28 -1.13
C ALA A 289 -4.39 -7.48 -1.09
N GLY A 290 -4.32 -6.18 -1.37
CA GLY A 290 -5.46 -5.27 -1.34
C GLY A 290 -5.92 -4.84 0.07
N HIS A 291 -5.29 -5.30 1.14
CA HIS A 291 -5.64 -4.94 2.53
C HIS A 291 -4.49 -4.16 3.18
N MET A 292 -4.33 -2.87 2.88
CA MET A 292 -3.15 -2.09 3.31
C MET A 292 -3.39 -1.36 4.64
N PHE A 293 -2.30 -0.88 5.24
CA PHE A 293 -2.36 0.05 6.37
C PHE A 293 -2.65 1.48 5.89
N VAL A 294 -3.66 2.14 6.44
CA VAL A 294 -4.00 3.54 6.11
C VAL A 294 -3.34 4.48 7.12
N THR A 295 -2.45 5.33 6.63
CA THR A 295 -1.70 6.30 7.45
C THR A 295 -2.49 7.61 7.64
N ASP A 296 -2.01 8.47 8.54
CA ASP A 296 -2.52 9.84 8.73
C ASP A 296 -1.88 10.84 7.74
N ARG A 297 -0.95 10.37 6.88
CA ARG A 297 -0.23 11.18 5.88
C ARG A 297 -1.05 11.37 4.62
N LEU A 298 -0.96 12.56 4.04
CA LEU A 298 -1.52 12.79 2.72
C LEU A 298 -0.61 12.19 1.64
N SER A 299 -1.22 11.60 0.62
CA SER A 299 -0.51 10.96 -0.50
C SER A 299 0.44 11.89 -1.25
N GLU A 300 0.12 13.18 -1.32
CA GLU A 300 0.91 14.20 -2.02
C GLU A 300 2.04 14.81 -1.17
N GLU A 301 2.09 14.52 0.13
CA GLU A 301 3.16 15.03 0.96
C GLU A 301 4.45 14.26 0.70
N THR A 302 5.51 14.98 0.35
CA THR A 302 6.85 14.41 0.21
C THR A 302 7.29 13.72 1.51
N VAL A 303 7.83 12.51 1.37
CA VAL A 303 8.55 11.75 2.42
C VAL A 303 10.02 12.14 2.41
#